data_AF-A0A7X5I553-F1
#
_entry.id   AF-A0A7X5I553-F1
#
_cell.length_a   1.000
_cell.length_b   1.000
_cell.length_c   1.000
_cell.angle_alpha   90.00
_cell.angle_beta   90.00
_cell.angle_gamma   90.00
#
_symmetry.space_group_name_H-M   'P 1'
#
loop_
_entity.id
_entity.type
_entity.pdbx_description
1 polymer ?
#
loop_
_entity_poly.entity_id
_entity_poly.type
_entity_poly.pdbx_seq_one_letter_code
_entity_poly.pdbx_strand_id
1 'polypeptide(L)'
;MINYVELTKRLKEKDEYIISKLSIYHELASLTNVEELAAEDVDEIVEYLHNIYMNNDEMSYRYPKVAEAAAEVYNFDLQELLHSIRKNSTKLEEQILTQMIFI
;
A
#
# COMPACT_ATOMS: atom_id res chain seq x y z
N MET A 1 3.88 -12.43 -26.81
CA MET A 1 2.97 -11.40 -26.26
C MET A 1 2.38 -11.95 -24.97
N ILE A 2 2.46 -11.22 -23.86
CA ILE A 2 1.92 -11.69 -22.58
C ILE A 2 0.39 -11.61 -22.63
N ASN A 3 -0.31 -12.69 -22.26
CA ASN A 3 -1.76 -12.69 -22.13
C ASN A 3 -2.14 -12.14 -20.75
N TYR A 4 -2.37 -10.84 -20.66
CA TYR A 4 -2.69 -10.15 -19.40
C TYR A 4 -4.01 -10.60 -18.77
N VAL A 5 -4.99 -11.02 -19.57
CA VAL A 5 -6.28 -11.51 -19.07
C VAL A 5 -6.07 -12.81 -18.31
N GLU A 6 -5.36 -13.75 -18.92
CA GLU A 6 -5.03 -15.05 -18.31
C GLU A 6 -4.11 -14.89 -17.10
N LEU A 7 -3.11 -14.00 -17.18
CA LEU A 7 -2.22 -13.70 -16.07
C LEU A 7 -2.98 -13.12 -14.86
N THR A 8 -3.82 -12.11 -15.10
CA THR A 8 -4.66 -11.50 -14.06
C THR A 8 -5.59 -12.54 -13.42
N LYS A 9 -6.18 -13.42 -14.22
CA LYS A 9 -7.04 -14.51 -13.71
C LYS A 9 -6.26 -15.44 -12.76
N ARG A 10 -5.09 -15.93 -13.19
CA ARG A 10 -4.24 -16.82 -12.37
C ARG A 10 -3.73 -16.16 -11.10
N LEU A 11 -3.43 -14.87 -11.15
CA LEU A 11 -3.04 -14.11 -9.98
C LEU A 11 -4.20 -14.02 -8.99
N LYS A 12 -5.40 -13.67 -9.46
CA LYS A 12 -6.61 -13.57 -8.63
C LYS A 12 -7.05 -14.90 -8.02
N GLU A 13 -6.77 -16.02 -8.69
CA GLU A 13 -7.00 -17.36 -8.14
C GLU A 13 -6.10 -17.68 -6.93
N LYS A 14 -4.94 -17.01 -6.81
CA LYS A 14 -4.03 -17.18 -5.67
C LYS A 14 -4.34 -16.22 -4.52
N ASP A 15 -4.66 -14.98 -4.85
CA ASP A 15 -5.09 -13.95 -3.92
C ASP A 15 -6.03 -13.00 -4.68
N GLU A 16 -7.30 -12.94 -4.24
CA GLU A 16 -8.32 -12.14 -4.91
C GLU A 16 -7.98 -10.63 -4.93
N TYR A 17 -7.14 -10.19 -3.99
CA TYR A 17 -6.69 -8.82 -3.80
C TYR A 17 -5.28 -8.56 -4.34
N ILE A 18 -4.69 -9.51 -5.07
CA ILE A 18 -3.32 -9.36 -5.59
C ILE A 18 -3.15 -8.12 -6.48
N ILE A 19 -4.18 -7.72 -7.23
CA ILE A 19 -4.09 -6.58 -8.14
C ILE A 19 -4.04 -5.27 -7.36
N SER A 20 -4.82 -5.15 -6.28
CA SER A 20 -4.76 -4.00 -5.40
C SER A 20 -3.43 -3.91 -4.66
N LYS A 21 -2.96 -5.02 -4.10
CA LYS A 21 -1.65 -5.09 -3.43
C LYS A 21 -0.49 -4.74 -4.37
N LEU A 22 -0.51 -5.24 -5.60
CA LEU A 22 0.47 -4.88 -6.63
C LEU A 22 0.41 -3.40 -7.01
N SER A 23 -0.77 -2.79 -6.98
CA SER A 23 -0.93 -1.36 -7.25
C SER A 23 -0.31 -0.51 -6.13
N ILE A 24 -0.51 -0.90 -4.86
CA ILE A 24 0.14 -0.26 -3.70
C ILE A 24 1.66 -0.40 -3.80
N TYR A 25 2.15 -1.62 -4.04
CA TYR A 25 3.58 -1.87 -4.22
C TYR A 25 4.17 -0.98 -5.33
N HIS A 26 3.49 -0.91 -6.48
CA HIS A 26 3.98 -0.13 -7.61
C HIS A 26 4.08 1.36 -7.27
N GLU A 27 3.10 1.90 -6.54
CA GLU A 27 3.11 3.29 -6.11
C GLU A 27 4.21 3.57 -5.07
N LEU A 28 4.37 2.71 -4.06
CA LEU A 28 5.48 2.85 -3.11
C LEU A 28 6.84 2.78 -3.83
N ALA A 29 6.98 1.87 -4.79
CA ALA A 29 8.20 1.73 -5.59
C ALA A 29 8.47 2.93 -6.51
N SER A 30 7.45 3.68 -6.92
CA SER A 30 7.61 4.88 -7.76
C SER A 30 7.97 6.12 -6.94
N LEU A 31 7.56 6.15 -5.66
CA LEU A 31 7.74 7.29 -4.75
C LEU A 31 8.95 7.15 -3.81
N THR A 32 9.43 5.94 -3.58
CA THR A 32 10.41 5.64 -2.51
C THR A 32 11.45 4.60 -2.95
N ASN A 33 12.51 4.44 -2.15
CA ASN A 33 13.53 3.40 -2.34
C ASN A 33 13.10 2.06 -1.73
N VAL A 34 11.99 1.49 -2.21
CA VAL A 34 11.43 0.23 -1.66
C VAL A 34 12.41 -0.95 -1.72
N GLU A 35 13.36 -0.90 -2.66
CA GLU A 35 14.43 -1.89 -2.83
C GLU A 35 15.46 -1.94 -1.69
N GLU A 36 15.46 -0.95 -0.80
CA GLU A 36 16.29 -0.95 0.42
C GLU A 36 15.68 -1.78 1.57
N LEU A 37 14.43 -2.22 1.45
CA LEU A 37 13.76 -3.07 2.44
C LEU A 37 13.77 -4.54 2.03
N ALA A 38 13.66 -5.44 3.03
CA ALA A 38 13.44 -6.85 2.76
C ALA A 38 12.04 -7.07 2.16
N ALA A 39 11.88 -8.08 1.30
CA ALA A 39 10.58 -8.37 0.67
C ALA A 39 9.46 -8.57 1.71
N GLU A 40 9.77 -9.24 2.83
CA GLU A 40 8.83 -9.46 3.94
C GLU A 40 8.38 -8.16 4.62
N ASP A 41 9.29 -7.18 4.73
CA ASP A 41 8.98 -5.86 5.30
C ASP A 41 8.07 -5.06 4.34
N VAL A 42 8.34 -5.14 3.04
CA VAL A 42 7.51 -4.50 2.02
C VAL A 42 6.12 -5.12 1.98
N ASP A 43 6.03 -6.45 2.05
CA ASP A 43 4.76 -7.17 2.12
C ASP A 43 3.94 -6.74 3.35
N GLU A 44 4.58 -6.52 4.50
CA GLU A 44 3.92 -6.02 5.71
C GLU A 44 3.32 -4.61 5.51
N ILE A 45 4.08 -3.70 4.89
CA ILE A 45 3.58 -2.35 4.55
C ILE A 45 2.40 -2.44 3.58
N VAL A 46 2.54 -3.23 2.52
CA VAL A 46 1.51 -3.38 1.49
C VAL A 46 0.23 -3.95 2.09
N GLU A 47 0.34 -4.97 2.95
CA GLU A 47 -0.82 -5.58 3.61
C GLU A 47 -1.50 -4.59 4.57
N TYR A 48 -0.72 -3.80 5.32
CA TYR A 48 -1.25 -2.77 6.20
C TYR A 48 -2.07 -1.71 5.43
N LEU A 49 -1.50 -1.17 4.35
CA LEU A 49 -2.17 -0.16 3.53
C LEU A 49 -3.37 -0.72 2.77
N HIS A 50 -3.28 -1.97 2.33
CA HIS A 50 -4.40 -2.70 1.75
C HIS A 50 -5.57 -2.80 2.74
N ASN A 51 -5.30 -3.11 4.01
CA ASN A 51 -6.32 -3.17 5.05
C ASN A 51 -6.96 -1.82 5.33
N ILE A 52 -6.19 -0.72 5.36
CA ILE A 52 -6.76 0.64 5.45
C ILE A 52 -7.74 0.89 4.31
N TYR A 53 -7.37 0.55 3.07
CA TYR A 53 -8.28 0.71 1.95
C TYR A 53 -9.57 -0.12 2.14
N MET A 54 -9.44 -1.41 2.47
CA MET A 54 -10.59 -2.33 2.54
C MET A 54 -11.54 -2.01 3.68
N ASN A 55 -11.03 -1.43 4.78
CA ASN A 55 -11.85 -1.03 5.92
C ASN A 55 -12.60 0.30 5.69
N ASN A 56 -12.25 1.05 4.63
CA ASN A 56 -12.79 2.38 4.34
C ASN A 56 -13.50 2.38 2.97
N ASP A 57 -14.63 1.67 2.91
CA ASP A 57 -15.45 1.32 1.73
C ASP A 57 -15.86 2.51 0.81
N GLU A 58 -15.74 3.76 1.27
CA GLU A 58 -16.01 4.98 0.49
C GLU A 58 -14.85 5.37 -0.46
N MET A 59 -13.70 4.70 -0.40
CA MET A 59 -12.46 5.01 -1.13
C MET A 59 -12.46 4.61 -2.61
N SER A 60 -13.61 4.76 -3.28
CA SER A 60 -13.78 4.48 -4.71
C SER A 60 -12.66 5.13 -5.53
N TYR A 61 -11.74 4.33 -6.08
CA TYR A 61 -10.64 4.73 -6.96
C TYR A 61 -9.43 5.46 -6.32
N ARG A 62 -9.25 5.40 -4.99
CA ARG A 62 -8.10 6.03 -4.29
C ARG A 62 -6.99 5.05 -3.87
N TYR A 63 -6.94 3.86 -4.47
CA TYR A 63 -5.98 2.80 -4.11
C TYR A 63 -4.51 3.25 -4.09
N PRO A 64 -3.98 3.91 -5.15
CA PRO A 64 -2.61 4.44 -5.13
C PRO A 64 -2.45 5.59 -4.14
N LYS A 65 -3.49 6.40 -3.93
CA LYS A 65 -3.44 7.54 -3.00
C LYS A 65 -3.21 7.14 -1.55
N VAL A 66 -3.61 5.93 -1.15
CA VAL A 66 -3.29 5.41 0.20
C VAL A 66 -1.78 5.22 0.35
N ALA A 67 -1.12 4.70 -0.69
CA ALA A 67 0.33 4.53 -0.71
C ALA A 67 1.06 5.88 -0.74
N GLU A 68 0.59 6.82 -1.57
CA GLU A 68 1.11 8.18 -1.64
C GLU A 68 1.00 8.90 -0.29
N ALA A 69 -0.20 8.89 0.31
CA ALA A 69 -0.42 9.48 1.63
C ALA A 69 0.45 8.84 2.73
N ALA A 70 0.60 7.52 2.72
CA ALA A 70 1.45 6.82 3.69
C ALA A 70 2.92 7.18 3.53
N ALA A 71 3.40 7.30 2.30
CA ALA A 71 4.75 7.79 2.04
C ALA A 71 4.92 9.23 2.54
N GLU A 72 3.97 10.13 2.27
CA GLU A 72 4.05 11.54 2.71
C GLU A 72 4.06 11.71 4.24
N VAL A 73 3.28 10.92 4.99
CA VAL A 73 3.24 11.00 6.48
C VAL A 73 4.63 10.88 7.11
N TYR A 74 5.53 10.10 6.49
CA TYR A 74 6.92 9.92 6.93
C TYR A 74 7.95 10.49 5.96
N ASN A 75 7.58 11.45 5.11
CA ASN A 75 8.49 12.08 4.15
C ASN A 75 9.24 11.06 3.27
N PHE A 76 8.52 10.07 2.78
CA PHE A 76 9.01 9.01 1.89
C PHE A 76 10.00 8.03 2.56
N ASP A 77 10.10 8.05 3.90
CA ASP A 77 10.87 7.08 4.69
C ASP A 77 10.03 5.84 5.03
N LEU A 78 10.28 4.75 4.30
CA LEU A 78 9.58 3.49 4.50
C LEU A 78 10.03 2.73 5.77
N GLN A 79 11.24 2.98 6.29
CA GLN A 79 11.69 2.34 7.53
C GLN A 79 10.95 2.92 8.73
N GLU A 80 10.77 4.24 8.77
CA GLU A 80 9.96 4.92 9.79
C GLU A 80 8.47 4.54 9.68
N LEU A 81 7.94 4.42 8.46
CA LEU A 81 6.59 3.91 8.24
C LEU A 81 6.42 2.50 8.81
N LEU A 82 7.32 1.57 8.47
CA LEU A 82 7.30 0.20 8.98
C LEU A 82 7.45 0.15 10.50
N HIS A 83 8.35 0.95 11.07
CA HIS A 83 8.51 1.05 12.52
C HIS A 83 7.20 1.48 13.19
N SER A 84 6.50 2.46 12.60
CA SER A 84 5.21 2.93 13.10
C SER A 84 4.09 1.88 12.99
N ILE A 85 4.04 1.13 11.89
CA ILE A 85 3.11 0.00 11.70
C ILE A 85 3.31 -1.02 12.81
N ARG A 86 4.55 -1.43 13.07
CA ARG A 86 4.91 -2.43 14.09
C ARG A 86 4.65 -1.96 15.52
N LYS A 87 4.67 -0.65 15.74
CA LYS A 87 4.27 -0.04 17.02
C LYS A 87 2.75 -0.10 17.26
N ASN A 88 1.98 -0.55 16.26
CA ASN A 88 0.54 -0.80 16.29
C ASN A 88 -0.27 0.41 16.75
N SER A 89 -0.02 1.58 16.15
CA SER A 89 -0.69 2.81 16.54
C SER A 89 -1.90 3.09 15.63
N THR A 90 -3.11 3.08 16.18
CA THR A 90 -4.34 3.57 15.51
C THR A 90 -4.17 4.99 14.97
N LYS A 91 -3.26 5.76 15.60
CA LYS A 91 -2.88 7.11 15.18
C LYS A 91 -2.28 7.16 13.76
N LEU A 92 -1.59 6.11 13.31
CA LEU A 92 -1.01 6.09 11.97
C LEU A 92 -2.10 6.05 10.90
N GLU A 93 -3.09 5.19 11.06
CA GLU A 93 -4.22 5.09 10.13
C GLU A 93 -4.95 6.44 10.02
N GLU A 94 -5.25 7.09 11.14
CA GLU A 94 -5.86 8.43 11.15
C GLU A 94 -4.99 9.48 10.41
N GLN A 95 -3.67 9.42 10.56
CA GLN A 95 -2.74 10.31 9.86
C GLN A 95 -2.77 10.09 8.35
N ILE A 96 -2.75 8.84 7.90
CA ILE A 96 -2.83 8.48 6.48
C ILE A 96 -4.16 8.93 5.90
N LEU A 97 -5.28 8.62 6.55
CA LEU A 97 -6.61 9.03 6.12
C LEU A 97 -6.76 10.56 6.06
N THR A 98 -6.17 11.27 7.02
CA THR A 98 -6.13 12.74 7.02
C THR A 98 -5.32 13.27 5.85
N GLN A 99 -4.13 12.71 5.59
CA GLN A 99 -3.27 13.13 4.48
C GLN A 99 -3.96 12.93 3.12
N MET A 100 -4.71 11.84 2.97
CA MET A 100 -5.51 11.57 1.76
C MET A 100 -6.61 12.60 1.46
N ILE A 101 -7.00 13.45 2.41
CA ILE A 101 -7.92 14.57 2.16
C ILE A 101 -7.20 15.68 1.38
N PHE A 102 -5.89 15.82 1.56
CA PHE A 102 -5.08 16.88 0.97
C PHE A 102 -4.48 16.53 -0.40
N ILE A 103 -4.60 15.26 -0.83
CA ILE A 103 -4.13 14.72 -2.12
C ILE A 103 -5.31 14.37 -3.04
#